data_AF-Q30A05-F1
#
_entry.id   AF-Q30A05-F1
#
_cell.length_a   1.000
_cell.length_b   1.000
_cell.length_c   1.000
_cell.angle_alpha   90.00
_cell.angle_beta   90.00
_cell.angle_gamma   90.00
#
_symmetry.space_group_name_H-M   'P 1'
#
loop_
_entity.id
_entity.type
_entity.pdbx_description
1 polymer ?
#
loop_
_entity_poly.entity_id
_entity_poly.type
_entity_poly.pdbx_seq_one_letter_code
_entity_poly.pdbx_strand_id
1 'polypeptide(L)'
;LDKYEEDMMKKLWGDRYFDPATGKFSKSAISPDGKKLPRTFAQLILDPIFKVFDAIMNFKKEETAKLIEKLDIKLDNEDKDKEGKPLLKAVMRRWLSPSYLS
;
A
#
# COMPACT_ATOMS: atom_id res chain seq x y z
N LEU A 1 -1.29 19.58 -10.27
CA LEU A 1 -0.50 18.34 -10.35
C LEU A 1 0.49 18.52 -11.49
N ASP A 2 1.74 18.14 -11.30
CA ASP A 2 2.69 18.21 -12.41
C ASP A 2 2.44 17.07 -13.42
N LYS A 3 3.06 17.16 -14.60
CA LYS A 3 2.91 16.17 -15.67
C LYS A 3 3.25 14.74 -15.20
N TYR A 4 4.19 14.57 -14.26
CA TYR A 4 4.61 13.26 -13.79
C TYR A 4 3.57 12.63 -12.87
N GLU A 5 2.93 13.43 -12.02
CA GLU A 5 1.82 12.99 -11.18
C GLU A 5 0.64 12.50 -12.04
N GLU A 6 0.26 13.25 -13.08
CA GLU A 6 -0.81 12.84 -14.01
C GLU A 6 -0.49 11.53 -14.73
N ASP A 7 0.74 11.37 -15.21
CA ASP A 7 1.19 10.16 -15.88
C ASP A 7 1.26 8.96 -14.93
N MET A 8 1.58 9.18 -13.66
CA MET A 8 1.56 8.13 -12.65
C MET A 8 0.13 7.70 -12.32
N MET A 9 -0.79 8.64 -12.12
CA MET A 9 -2.20 8.32 -11.87
C MET A 9 -2.81 7.48 -12.99
N LYS A 10 -2.48 7.78 -14.26
CA LYS A 10 -2.90 6.97 -15.41
C LYS A 10 -2.31 5.56 -15.40
N LYS A 11 -1.12 5.36 -14.82
CA LYS A 11 -0.46 4.04 -14.69
C LYS A 11 -0.99 3.21 -13.52
N LEU A 12 -1.53 3.87 -12.50
CA LEU A 12 -2.07 3.22 -11.30
C LEU A 12 -3.44 2.58 -11.54
N TRP A 13 -4.19 2.98 -12.58
CA TRP A 13 -5.55 2.51 -12.84
C TRP A 13 -5.73 1.85 -14.22
N GLY A 14 -6.80 1.07 -14.38
CA GLY A 14 -7.16 0.39 -15.62
C GLY A 14 -6.35 -0.89 -15.90
N ASP A 15 -6.24 -1.25 -17.18
CA ASP A 15 -5.41 -2.39 -17.67
C ASP A 15 -3.93 -2.00 -17.73
N ARG A 16 -3.38 -1.67 -16.56
CA ARG A 16 -1.97 -1.37 -16.35
C ARG A 16 -1.39 -2.38 -15.39
N TYR A 17 -0.15 -2.77 -15.66
CA TYR A 17 0.57 -3.80 -14.91
C TYR A 17 1.95 -3.26 -14.55
N PHE A 18 2.47 -3.65 -13.40
CA PHE A 18 3.83 -3.31 -12.97
C PHE A 18 4.63 -4.60 -12.83
N ASP A 19 5.79 -4.65 -13.48
CA ASP A 19 6.70 -5.77 -13.36
C ASP A 19 7.78 -5.43 -12.33
N PRO A 20 7.78 -6.06 -11.15
CA PRO A 20 8.78 -5.79 -10.11
C PRO A 20 10.18 -6.26 -10.49
N ALA A 21 10.32 -7.21 -11.43
CA ALA A 21 11.63 -7.69 -11.86
C ALA A 21 12.34 -6.67 -12.76
N THR A 22 11.59 -5.93 -13.58
CA THR A 22 12.14 -4.92 -14.49
C THR A 22 11.94 -3.48 -14.01
N GLY A 23 11.08 -3.26 -13.02
CA GLY A 23 10.69 -1.94 -12.52
C GLY A 23 9.86 -1.13 -13.51
N LYS A 24 9.26 -1.77 -14.52
CA LYS A 24 8.57 -1.09 -15.63
C LYS A 24 7.07 -1.35 -15.62
N PHE A 25 6.33 -0.36 -16.12
CA PHE A 25 4.90 -0.50 -16.37
C PHE A 25 4.64 -1.09 -17.75
N SER A 26 3.66 -1.98 -17.83
CA SER A 26 3.20 -2.64 -19.05
C SER A 26 1.69 -2.45 -19.24
N LYS A 27 1.24 -2.56 -20.49
CA LYS A 27 -0.18 -2.73 -20.85
C LYS A 27 -0.54 -4.21 -21.02
N SER A 28 0.45 -5.10 -21.08
CA SER A 28 0.25 -6.55 -21.16
C SER A 28 0.17 -7.14 -19.76
N ALA A 29 -0.81 -8.03 -19.55
CA ALA A 29 -0.97 -8.83 -18.33
C ALA A 29 0.07 -9.95 -18.20
N ILE A 30 0.92 -10.13 -19.22
CA ILE A 30 1.96 -11.15 -19.27
C ILE A 30 3.31 -10.46 -19.48
N SER A 31 4.28 -10.75 -18.62
CA SER A 31 5.66 -10.27 -18.70
C SER A 31 6.43 -10.96 -19.84
N PRO A 32 7.61 -10.42 -20.25
CA PRO A 32 8.41 -11.03 -21.31
C PRO A 32 8.85 -12.47 -21.05
N ASP A 33 8.94 -12.88 -19.78
CA ASP A 33 9.25 -14.26 -19.35
C ASP A 33 7.99 -15.14 -19.17
N GLY A 34 6.82 -14.68 -19.63
CA GLY A 34 5.59 -15.47 -19.65
C GLY A 34 4.81 -15.51 -18.33
N LYS A 35 5.23 -14.76 -17.30
CA LYS A 35 4.52 -14.71 -16.01
C LYS A 35 3.32 -13.78 -16.08
N LYS A 36 2.25 -14.13 -15.36
CA LYS A 36 1.10 -13.24 -15.17
C LYS A 36 1.48 -12.11 -14.23
N LEU A 37 1.23 -10.88 -14.66
CA LEU A 37 1.41 -9.69 -13.86
C LEU A 37 0.08 -9.30 -13.21
N PRO A 38 0.05 -8.99 -11.90
CA PRO A 38 -1.12 -8.39 -11.28
C PRO A 38 -1.31 -6.96 -11.79
N ARG A 39 -2.55 -6.47 -11.74
CA ARG A 39 -2.84 -5.06 -12.06
C ARG A 39 -2.04 -4.15 -11.14
N THR A 40 -1.52 -3.05 -11.67
CA THR A 40 -0.76 -2.06 -10.90
C THR A 40 -1.50 -1.63 -9.64
N PHE A 41 -2.80 -1.33 -9.75
CA PHE A 41 -3.61 -0.92 -8.60
C PHE A 41 -3.62 -1.98 -7.49
N ALA A 42 -3.82 -3.24 -7.87
CA ALA A 42 -3.85 -4.34 -6.91
C ALA A 42 -2.48 -4.46 -6.22
N GLN A 43 -1.40 -4.49 -6.98
CA GLN A 43 -0.06 -4.71 -6.45
C GLN A 43 0.48 -3.54 -5.61
N LEU A 44 0.27 -2.30 -6.05
CA LEU A 44 0.91 -1.13 -5.43
C LEU A 44 0.02 -0.44 -4.40
N ILE A 45 -1.30 -0.58 -4.50
CA ILE A 45 -2.25 0.08 -3.59
C ILE A 45 -2.96 -0.94 -2.68
N LEU A 46 -3.61 -1.96 -3.25
CA LEU A 46 -4.41 -2.89 -2.45
C LEU A 46 -3.54 -3.85 -1.62
N ASP A 47 -2.48 -4.43 -2.19
CA ASP A 47 -1.65 -5.41 -1.48
C ASP A 47 -1.02 -4.84 -0.20
N PRO A 48 -0.45 -3.61 -0.18
CA PRO A 48 -0.01 -2.98 1.06
C PRO A 48 -1.13 -2.80 2.09
N ILE A 49 -2.33 -2.40 1.66
CA ILE A 49 -3.49 -2.26 2.54
C ILE A 49 -3.85 -3.62 3.14
N PHE A 50 -3.96 -4.67 2.33
CA PHE A 50 -4.27 -6.02 2.80
C PHE A 50 -3.22 -6.54 3.79
N LYS A 51 -1.92 -6.27 3.56
CA LYS A 51 -0.85 -6.65 4.49
C LYS A 51 -0.98 -5.97 5.85
N VAL A 52 -1.32 -4.68 5.88
CA VAL A 52 -1.58 -3.96 7.13
C VAL A 52 -2.77 -4.56 7.87
N PHE A 53 -3.88 -4.83 7.16
CA PHE A 53 -5.05 -5.47 7.75
C PHE A 53 -4.71 -6.86 8.32
N ASP A 54 -4.05 -7.70 7.54
CA ASP A 54 -3.68 -9.06 7.92
C ASP A 54 -2.74 -9.08 9.14
N ALA A 55 -1.68 -8.26 9.11
CA ALA A 55 -0.70 -8.20 10.20
C ALA A 55 -1.34 -7.77 11.53
N ILE A 56 -2.20 -6.74 11.49
CA ILE A 56 -2.84 -6.21 12.70
C ILE A 56 -3.93 -7.16 13.22
N MET A 57 -4.81 -7.64 12.34
CA MET A 57 -5.95 -8.48 12.75
C MET A 57 -5.53 -9.88 13.20
N ASN A 58 -4.40 -10.39 12.69
CA ASN A 58 -3.80 -11.65 13.12
C ASN A 58 -2.69 -11.47 14.16
N PHE A 59 -2.61 -10.30 14.81
CA PHE A 59 -1.70 -10.01 15.92
C PHE A 59 -0.21 -10.30 15.64
N LYS A 60 0.23 -10.13 14.39
CA LYS A 60 1.63 -10.32 13.98
C LYS A 60 2.44 -9.08 14.37
N LYS A 61 2.81 -8.97 15.65
CA LYS A 61 3.38 -7.74 16.24
C LYS A 61 4.67 -7.26 15.54
N GLU A 62 5.60 -8.16 15.25
CA GLU A 62 6.85 -7.80 14.57
C GLU A 62 6.62 -7.33 13.13
N GLU A 63 5.72 -8.00 12.39
CA GLU A 63 5.36 -7.62 11.03
C GLU A 63 4.64 -6.27 11.01
N THR A 64 3.73 -6.06 11.96
CA THR A 64 3.00 -4.80 12.16
C THR A 64 3.97 -3.65 12.40
N ALA A 65 4.95 -3.82 13.31
CA ALA A 65 5.95 -2.79 13.60
C ALA A 65 6.79 -2.44 12.35
N LYS A 66 7.27 -3.44 11.61
CA LYS A 66 8.01 -3.24 10.34
C LYS A 66 7.17 -2.53 9.27
N LEU A 67 5.87 -2.86 9.17
CA LEU A 67 4.98 -2.22 8.22
C LEU A 67 4.70 -0.75 8.59
N ILE A 68 4.44 -0.46 9.87
CA ILE A 68 4.24 0.90 10.37
C ILE A 68 5.47 1.78 10.07
N GLU A 69 6.67 1.26 10.33
CA GLU A 69 7.92 1.95 10.04
C GLU A 69 8.12 2.16 8.54
N LYS A 70 7.94 1.11 7.73
CA LYS A 70 8.13 1.16 6.27
C LYS A 70 7.15 2.11 5.58
N LEU A 71 5.95 2.28 6.14
CA LEU A 71 4.92 3.18 5.63
C LEU A 71 5.01 4.59 6.24
N ASP A 72 6.01 4.85 7.09
CA ASP A 72 6.24 6.11 7.81
C ASP A 72 5.01 6.59 8.61
N ILE A 73 4.32 5.65 9.27
CA ILE A 73 3.11 5.93 10.04
C ILE A 73 3.48 6.28 11.48
N LYS A 74 3.25 7.53 11.88
CA LYS A 74 3.58 8.02 13.23
C LYS A 74 2.45 7.77 14.22
N LEU A 75 2.60 6.76 15.08
CA LEU A 75 1.67 6.50 16.18
C LEU A 75 2.05 7.31 17.43
N ASP A 76 1.05 7.88 18.10
CA ASP A 76 1.22 8.44 19.44
C ASP A 76 1.30 7.32 20.48
N ASN A 77 1.63 7.68 21.73
CA ASN A 77 1.83 6.69 22.79
C ASN A 77 0.53 5.92 23.10
N GLU A 78 -0.63 6.57 23.03
CA GLU A 78 -1.93 5.91 23.27
C GLU A 78 -2.28 4.89 22.19
N ASP A 79 -1.90 5.14 20.93
CA ASP A 79 -2.15 4.21 19.83
C ASP A 79 -1.17 3.04 19.79
N LYS A 80 0.03 3.17 20.35
CA LYS A 80 1.01 2.07 20.42
C LYS A 80 0.53 0.90 21.27
N ASP A 81 -0.28 1.18 22.28
CA ASP A 81 -0.84 0.17 23.18
C ASP A 81 -2.14 -0.47 22.64
N LYS A 82 -2.68 0.06 21.52
CA LYS A 82 -3.86 -0.50 20.89
C LYS A 82 -3.50 -1.75 20.10
N GLU A 83 -4.46 -2.67 20.02
CA GLU A 83 -4.35 -3.88 19.20
C GLU A 83 -5.63 -4.09 18.38
N GLY A 84 -5.60 -5.02 17.42
CA GLY A 84 -6.75 -5.40 16.62
C GLY A 84 -7.44 -4.22 15.92
N LYS A 85 -8.77 -4.19 15.95
CA LYS A 85 -9.58 -3.16 15.26
C LYS A 85 -9.25 -1.71 15.68
N PRO A 86 -9.07 -1.39 16.98
CA PRO A 86 -8.62 -0.05 17.40
C PRO A 86 -7.30 0.39 16.76
N LEU A 87 -6.27 -0.47 16.76
CA LEU A 87 -4.97 -0.16 16.15
C LEU A 87 -5.11 0.03 14.63
N LEU A 88 -5.84 -0.88 13.98
CA LEU A 88 -6.10 -0.80 12.54
C LEU A 88 -6.74 0.53 12.15
N LYS A 89 -7.75 0.99 12.91
CA LYS A 89 -8.41 2.28 12.65
C LYS A 89 -7.43 3.45 12.81
N ALA A 90 -6.57 3.41 13.83
CA ALA A 90 -5.57 4.45 14.09
C ALA A 90 -4.50 4.52 12.99
N VAL A 91 -4.02 3.37 12.53
CA VAL A 91 -3.03 3.22 11.45
C VAL A 91 -3.62 3.69 10.12
N MET A 92 -4.79 3.17 9.73
CA MET A 92 -5.43 3.52 8.45
C MET A 92 -5.81 5.00 8.37
N ARG A 93 -6.29 5.59 9.48
CA ARG A 93 -6.60 7.02 9.54
C ARG A 93 -5.35 7.86 9.28
N ARG A 94 -4.20 7.50 9.86
CA ARG A 94 -2.96 8.28 9.63
C ARG A 94 -2.38 8.08 8.24
N TRP A 95 -2.54 6.89 7.69
CA TRP A 95 -1.91 6.55 6.41
C TRP A 95 -2.67 7.08 5.20
N LEU A 96 -4.00 7.03 5.22
CA LEU A 96 -4.84 7.38 4.07
C LEU A 96 -5.69 8.65 4.27
N SER A 97 -5.61 9.32 5.43
CA SER A 97 -6.35 10.57 5.61
C SER A 97 -5.80 11.65 4.68
N PRO A 98 -6.68 12.45 4.04
CA PRO A 98 -6.27 13.63 3.31
C PRO A 98 -5.47 14.57 4.23
N SER A 99 -4.29 14.98 3.79
CA SER A 99 -3.38 15.88 4.50
C SER A 99 -3.99 17.27 4.75
N TYR A 100 -5.07 17.62 4.04
CA TYR A 100 -5.72 18.93 4.09
C TYR A 100 -6.84 19.02 5.14
N LEU A 101 -7.04 17.99 5.97
CA LEU A 101 -8.07 17.96 7.03
C LEU A 101 -7.49 18.13 8.46
N SER A 102 -6.23 18.57 8.58
CA SER A 102 -5.60 18.92 9.86
C SER A 102 -5.17 20.38 9.88
#